data_AF-A0A8I2ZJ57-F1
#
_entry.id   AF-A0A8I2ZJ57-F1
#
_cell.length_a   1.000
_cell.length_b   1.000
_cell.length_c   1.000
_cell.angle_alpha   90.00
_cell.angle_beta   90.00
_cell.angle_gamma   90.00
#
_symmetry.space_group_name_H-M   'P 1'
#
loop_
_entity.id
_entity.type
_entity.pdbx_description
1 polymer ?
#
loop_
_entity_poly.entity_id
_entity_poly.type
_entity_poly.pdbx_seq_one_letter_code
_entity_poly.pdbx_strand_id
1 'polypeptide(L)' 'MSSAQSALRYVAAAKTSSRGTLHLRCYVKPGAAKAREGVTGLTEDAIEICVAVQPRQGEANKAVLRLLSEASSI' A
#
# COMPACT_ATOMS: atom_id res chain seq x y z
N MET A 1 4.93 -25.08 6.13
CA MET A 1 4.54 -24.17 7.23
C MET A 1 4.29 -22.80 6.60
N SER A 2 3.04 -22.48 6.29
CA SER A 2 2.69 -21.16 5.72
C SER A 2 2.73 -20.15 6.86
N SER A 3 3.68 -19.22 6.82
CA SER A 3 3.63 -18.03 7.66
C SER A 3 2.37 -17.25 7.25
N ALA A 4 1.38 -17.12 8.13
CA ALA A 4 0.23 -16.25 7.91
C ALA A 4 0.76 -14.81 7.75
N GLN A 5 0.95 -14.36 6.52
CA GLN A 5 1.47 -13.03 6.23
C GLN A 5 0.29 -12.07 6.22
N SER A 6 -0.02 -11.50 7.38
CA SER A 6 -1.08 -10.49 7.50
C SER A 6 -0.87 -9.32 6.53
N ALA A 7 -1.95 -8.85 5.90
CA ALA A 7 -1.97 -7.68 5.02
C ALA A 7 -1.41 -6.40 5.67
N LEU A 8 -1.49 -6.31 6.99
CA LEU A 8 -1.10 -5.16 7.78
C LEU A 8 -0.38 -5.60 9.05
N ARG A 9 0.73 -4.94 9.37
CA ARG A 9 1.51 -5.15 10.59
C ARG A 9 1.93 -3.82 11.19
N TYR A 10 1.54 -3.57 12.42
CA TYR A 10 2.07 -2.45 13.20
C TYR A 10 3.38 -2.84 13.87
N VAL A 11 4.39 -1.97 13.73
CA VAL A 11 5.68 -2.07 14.40
C VAL A 11 5.75 -0.89 15.36
N ALA A 12 5.74 -1.19 16.66
CA ALA A 12 5.83 -0.18 17.71
C ALA A 12 7.12 0.63 17.55
N ALA A 13 7.05 1.90 17.96
CA ALA A 13 8.20 2.80 17.86
C ALA A 13 9.37 2.26 18.69
N ALA A 14 10.58 2.32 18.13
CA ALA A 14 11.80 2.10 18.90
C ALA A 14 11.96 3.22 19.94
N LYS A 15 12.75 3.00 20.99
CA LYS A 15 13.01 3.99 22.07
C LYS A 15 13.50 5.37 21.56
N THR A 16 13.95 5.45 20.31
CA THR A 16 14.46 6.63 19.63
C THR A 16 13.40 7.39 18.80
N SER A 17 12.18 6.87 18.67
CA SER A 17 11.08 7.47 17.87
C SER A 17 9.79 7.54 18.68
N SER A 18 9.03 8.62 18.52
CA SER A 18 7.67 8.74 19.07
C SER A 18 6.59 8.16 18.14
N ARG A 19 6.95 7.75 16.92
CA ARG A 19 6.01 7.24 15.90
C ARG A 19 6.32 5.79 15.57
N GLY A 20 5.27 4.95 15.62
CA GLY A 20 5.34 3.57 15.12
C GLY A 20 5.24 3.52 13.60
N THR A 21 5.61 2.37 13.03
CA THR A 21 5.59 2.14 11.58
C THR A 21 4.50 1.13 11.23
N LEU A 22 3.68 1.45 10.23
CA LEU A 22 2.70 0.52 9.69
C LEU A 22 3.26 -0.13 8.42
N HIS A 23 3.50 -1.44 8.46
CA HIS A 23 3.87 -2.21 7.28
C HIS A 23 2.60 -2.70 6.60
N LEU A 24 2.44 -2.30 5.34
CA LEU A 24 1.33 -2.69 4.48
C LEU A 24 1.87 -3.60 3.39
N ARG A 25 1.26 -4.77 3.23
CA ARG A 25 1.53 -5.63 2.09
C ARG A 25 0.55 -5.29 0.98
N CYS A 26 1.05 -4.76 -0.12
CA CYS A 26 0.21 -4.28 -1.21
C CYS A 26 0.46 -5.08 -2.50
N TYR A 27 -0.61 -5.51 -3.16
CA TYR A 27 -0.59 -5.95 -4.55
C TYR A 27 -0.99 -4.78 -5.45
N VAL A 28 -0.02 -4.26 -6.19
CA VAL A 28 -0.23 -3.13 -7.08
C VAL A 28 -0.56 -3.63 -8.48
N LYS A 29 -1.71 -3.23 -9.01
CA LYS A 29 -2.19 -3.47 -10.37
C LYS A 29 -2.01 -2.17 -11.18
N PRO A 30 -0.87 -1.99 -11.86
CA PRO A 30 -0.61 -0.78 -12.64
C PRO A 30 -1.36 -0.79 -13.98
N GLY A 31 -1.51 0.39 -14.58
CA GLY A 31 -2.20 0.54 -15.86
C GLY A 31 -3.71 0.30 -15.80
N ALA A 32 -4.32 0.41 -14.62
CA ALA A 32 -5.76 0.32 -14.46
C ALA A 32 -6.49 1.51 -15.13
N ALA A 33 -7.78 1.35 -15.40
CA ALA A 33 -8.60 2.49 -15.82
C ALA A 33 -8.60 3.56 -14.72
N LYS A 34 -8.52 4.84 -15.09
CA LYS A 34 -8.51 5.97 -14.13
C LYS A 34 -9.73 5.98 -13.19
N ALA A 35 -10.88 5.50 -13.67
CA ALA A 35 -12.10 5.34 -12.87
C ALA A 35 -12.00 4.26 -11.77
N ARG A 36 -10.96 3.41 -11.81
CA ARG A 36 -10.69 2.33 -10.85
C ARG A 36 -9.40 2.54 -10.05
N GLU A 37 -8.82 3.73 -10.13
CA GLU A 37 -7.65 4.09 -9.34
C GLU A 37 -8.06 4.19 -7.86
N GLY A 38 -7.38 3.46 -6.97
CA GLY A 38 -7.85 3.29 -5.60
C GLY A 38 -7.39 2.00 -4.92
N VAL A 39 -7.72 1.90 -3.63
CA VAL A 39 -7.77 0.61 -2.94
C VAL A 39 -9.01 -0.13 -3.42
N THR A 40 -8.82 -1.32 -3.98
CA THR A 40 -9.89 -2.09 -4.63
C THR A 40 -10.35 -3.29 -3.81
N GLY A 41 -9.56 -3.70 -2.82
CA GLY A 41 -9.91 -4.80 -1.94
C GLY A 41 -8.88 -5.00 -0.83
N LEU A 42 -9.31 -5.66 0.24
CA LEU A 42 -8.47 -6.15 1.31
C LEU A 42 -8.66 -7.67 1.39
N THR A 43 -7.58 -8.42 1.21
CA THR A 43 -7.56 -9.86 1.45
C THR A 43 -6.89 -10.14 2.79
N GLU A 44 -6.93 -11.38 3.25
CA GLU A 44 -6.24 -11.80 4.48
C GLU A 44 -4.72 -11.54 4.40
N ASP A 45 -4.17 -11.65 3.19
CA ASP A 45 -2.73 -11.57 2.95
C ASP A 45 -2.24 -10.22 2.43
N ALA A 46 -3.10 -9.41 1.79
CA ALA A 46 -2.65 -8.18 1.13
C ALA A 46 -3.77 -7.17 0.81
N ILE A 47 -3.35 -5.92 0.59
CA ILE A 47 -4.18 -4.82 0.11
C ILE A 47 -4.04 -4.73 -1.40
N GLU A 48 -5.15 -4.80 -2.14
CA GLU A 48 -5.13 -4.63 -3.59
C GLU A 48 -5.28 -3.16 -3.98
N ILE A 49 -4.29 -2.64 -4.70
CA ILE A 49 -4.25 -1.24 -5.13
C ILE A 49 -4.19 -1.19 -6.65
N CYS A 50 -5.10 -0.44 -7.25
CA CYS A 50 -5.06 -0.13 -8.68
C CYS A 50 -4.48 1.28 -8.86
N VAL A 51 -3.53 1.41 -9.77
CA VAL A 51 -2.99 2.71 -10.19
C VAL A 51 -3.14 2.87 -11.69
N ALA A 52 -3.55 4.05 -12.13
CA ALA A 52 -3.73 4.31 -13.57
C ALA A 52 -2.39 4.41 -14.33
N VAL A 53 -1.31 4.67 -13.59
CA VAL A 53 0.03 4.84 -14.12
C VAL A 53 0.64 3.51 -14.53
N GLN A 54 1.34 3.51 -15.66
CA GLN A 54 2.06 2.34 -16.17
C GLN A 54 3.32 2.06 -15.32
N PRO A 55 3.78 0.80 -15.21
CA PRO A 55 4.95 0.42 -14.41
C PRO A 55 6.26 0.77 -15.14
N ARG A 56 6.46 2.05 -15.44
CA ARG A 56 7.66 2.58 -16.11
C ARG A 56 8.46 3.41 -15.12
N GLN A 57 9.76 3.14 -15.01
CA GLN A 57 10.70 3.91 -14.19
C GLN A 57 10.26 4.16 -12.73
N GLY A 58 9.48 3.24 -12.14
CA GLY A 58 8.99 3.37 -10.76
C GLY A 58 7.83 4.36 -10.58
N GLU A 59 7.24 4.90 -11.65
CA GLU A 59 6.12 5.84 -11.58
C GLU A 59 4.88 5.23 -10.92
N ALA A 60 4.62 3.94 -11.10
CA ALA A 60 3.57 3.23 -10.38
C ALA A 60 3.78 3.26 -8.85
N ASN A 61 5.03 3.15 -8.36
CA ASN A 61 5.32 3.20 -6.92
C ASN A 61 5.10 4.61 -6.36
N LYS A 62 5.47 5.64 -7.14
CA LYS A 62 5.19 7.04 -6.78
C LYS A 62 3.69 7.31 -6.72
N ALA A 63 2.91 6.74 -7.65
CA ALA A 63 1.45 6.86 -7.64
C ALA A 63 0.84 6.21 -6.39
N VAL A 64 1.31 5.01 -5.99
CA VAL A 64 0.86 4.35 -4.74
C VAL A 64 1.16 5.21 -3.52
N LEU A 65 2.36 5.82 -3.44
CA LEU A 65 2.72 6.72 -2.35
C LEU A 65 1.76 7.91 -2.24
N ARG A 66 1.43 8.54 -3.38
CA ARG A 66 0.47 9.66 -3.42
C ARG A 66 -0.91 9.22 -2.94
N LEU A 67 -1.41 8.11 -3.48
CA LEU A 67 -2.71 7.56 -3.14
C LEU A 67 -2.84 7.23 -1.64
N LEU A 68 -1.81 6.61 -1.05
CA LEU A 68 -1.79 6.31 0.37
C LEU A 68 -1.69 7.58 1.22
N SER A 69 -0.92 8.58 0.78
CA SER A 69 -0.78 9.87 1.49
C SER A 69 -2.10 10.64 1.51
N GLU A 70 -2.82 10.65 0.38
CA GLU A 70 -4.15 11.26 0.28
C GLU A 70 -5.16 10.54 1.20
N ALA A 71 -5.16 9.21 1.19
CA ALA A 71 -6.07 8.42 2.02
C ALA A 71 -5.75 8.53 3.54
N SER A 72 -4.49 8.70 3.90
CA SER A 72 -4.02 8.81 5.29
C SER A 72 -3.84 10.25 5.75
N SER A 73 -4.45 11.23 5.08
CA SER A 73 -4.42 12.64 5.47
C SER A 73 -5.21 12.84 6.77
N ILE A 74 -4.58 12.46 7.88
CA ILE A 74 -4.91 12.75 9.28
C ILE A 74 -3.90 13.77 9.80
#